data_AF-A0A814LGK5-F1
#
_entry.id   AF-A0A814LGK5-F1
#
_cell.length_a   1.000
_cell.length_b   1.000
_cell.length_c   1.000
_cell.angle_alpha   90.00
_cell.angle_beta   90.00
_cell.angle_gamma   90.00
#
_symmetry.space_group_name_H-M   'P 1'
#
loop_
_entity.id
_entity.type
_entity.pdbx_description
1 polymer ?
#
loop_
_entity_poly.entity_id
_entity_poly.type
_entity_poly.pdbx_seq_one_letter_code
_entity_poly.pdbx_strand_id
1 'polypeptide(L)'
;MVRHSIEYSCPFLCNTCQSTSSSSTDKTNLIETTITFKTCAYISCLNGGYLDPLSCKCVCLPGFTGQECSTLVCSSISDDPDECRDLGDICDDPDLKLFCLKKCSCSNSISPSVPFKTCAPLSCQNGGNLDLNSCKCVCLPGFSGENCESINCSQNLEDPTECSDLKPFCNDDADIKNYCFRTCNC
;
A
#
# COMPACT_ATOMS: atom_id res chain seq x y z
N MET A 1 20.90 22.98 24.94
CA MET A 1 20.41 22.67 23.57
C MET A 1 20.72 21.21 23.28
N VAL A 2 19.75 20.32 23.49
CA VAL A 2 19.90 18.88 23.24
C VAL A 2 18.90 18.53 22.14
N ARG A 3 19.43 17.97 21.05
CA ARG A 3 18.70 17.47 19.88
C ARG A 3 17.80 16.31 20.31
N HIS A 4 16.51 16.40 19.96
CA HIS A 4 15.63 15.23 19.93
C HIS A 4 16.03 14.37 18.72
N SER A 5 16.52 13.17 18.97
CA SER A 5 16.59 12.12 17.95
C SER A 5 15.43 11.16 18.19
N ILE A 6 14.69 10.94 17.12
CA ILE A 6 13.46 10.18 17.01
C ILE A 6 13.81 8.68 17.11
N GLU A 7 13.40 8.01 18.18
CA GLU A 7 13.31 6.55 18.27
C GLU A 7 11.84 6.14 18.30
N TYR A 8 11.11 6.39 17.21
CA TYR A 8 9.79 5.77 16.99
C TYR A 8 9.62 5.46 15.51
N SER A 9 10.37 4.45 15.04
CA SER A 9 10.12 3.80 13.76
C SER A 9 10.62 2.37 13.84
N CYS A 10 9.74 1.45 14.21
CA CYS A 10 9.86 0.04 13.84
C CYS A 10 8.47 -0.61 13.80
N PRO A 11 7.71 -0.45 12.71
CA PRO A 11 6.68 -1.41 12.34
C PRO A 11 7.14 -2.17 11.07
N PHE A 12 7.14 -3.51 11.15
CA PHE A 12 7.10 -4.48 10.04
C PHE A 12 8.36 -5.03 9.33
N LEU A 13 9.62 -4.82 9.77
CA LEU A 13 10.78 -5.45 9.08
C LEU A 13 11.68 -6.40 9.88
N CYS A 14 11.36 -6.70 11.14
CA CYS A 14 12.13 -7.70 11.90
C CYS A 14 11.23 -8.84 12.36
N ASN A 15 11.47 -10.05 11.84
CA ASN A 15 10.91 -11.32 12.32
C ASN A 15 11.47 -11.73 13.70
N THR A 16 11.69 -10.75 14.60
CA THR A 16 12.33 -10.95 15.91
C THR A 16 11.59 -10.20 17.01
N CYS A 17 10.28 -10.43 17.14
CA CYS A 17 9.65 -10.28 18.45
C CYS A 17 9.75 -11.63 19.16
N GLN A 18 10.96 -11.97 19.60
CA GLN A 18 11.11 -13.04 20.57
C GLN A 18 10.59 -12.48 21.90
N SER A 19 9.57 -13.12 22.46
CA SER A 19 9.06 -12.79 23.78
C SER A 19 10.15 -13.08 24.81
N THR A 20 11.03 -12.11 25.07
CA THR A 20 11.93 -12.17 26.21
C THR A 20 11.32 -11.31 27.31
N SER A 21 10.77 -12.01 28.31
CA SER A 21 10.59 -11.48 29.64
C SER A 21 11.96 -11.08 30.19
N SER A 22 12.43 -9.87 29.88
CA SER A 22 13.65 -9.33 30.45
C SER A 22 13.36 -8.76 31.84
N SER A 23 13.52 -9.62 32.85
CA SER A 23 13.79 -9.18 34.22
C SER A 23 15.14 -8.45 34.22
N SER A 24 15.12 -7.11 34.29
CA SER A 24 16.28 -6.32 34.67
C SER A 24 16.12 -5.92 36.13
N THR A 25 16.80 -6.64 37.02
CA THR A 25 16.96 -6.24 38.41
C THR A 25 17.88 -5.03 38.47
N ASP A 26 17.30 -3.83 38.48
CA ASP A 26 17.99 -2.62 38.93
C ASP A 26 17.29 -2.08 40.18
N LYS A 27 18.00 -2.14 41.31
CA LYS A 27 17.49 -1.73 42.62
C LYS A 27 17.49 -0.20 42.70
N THR A 28 16.51 0.43 42.07
CA THR A 28 16.06 1.78 42.41
C THR A 28 14.55 1.78 42.54
N ASN A 29 14.05 2.60 43.46
CA ASN A 29 12.67 2.68 43.89
C ASN A 29 11.78 3.24 42.75
N LEU A 30 11.57 2.44 41.72
CA LEU A 30 10.71 2.72 40.59
C LEU A 30 9.37 2.07 40.91
N ILE A 31 8.33 2.90 40.98
CA ILE A 31 6.95 2.44 40.94
C ILE A 31 6.84 1.50 39.74
N GLU A 32 6.66 0.20 39.98
CA GLU A 32 6.37 -0.80 38.95
C GLU A 32 5.03 -0.43 38.33
N THR A 33 5.09 0.51 37.40
CA THR A 33 3.97 0.83 36.53
C THR A 33 4.02 -0.26 35.49
N THR A 34 3.34 -1.37 35.75
CA THR A 34 3.07 -2.39 34.74
C THR A 34 2.36 -1.71 33.57
N ILE A 35 3.11 -1.36 32.52
CA ILE A 35 2.55 -0.88 31.26
C ILE A 35 1.97 -2.10 30.57
N THR A 36 0.66 -2.30 30.71
CA THR A 36 -0.06 -3.31 29.96
C THR A 36 -0.13 -2.85 28.51
N PHE A 37 0.77 -3.35 27.66
CA PHE A 37 0.69 -3.10 26.22
C PHE A 37 -0.56 -3.77 25.68
N LYS A 38 -1.55 -2.97 25.28
CA LYS A 38 -2.74 -3.46 24.60
C LYS A 38 -2.33 -3.88 23.19
N THR A 39 -2.36 -5.19 22.93
CA THR A 39 -2.18 -5.70 21.56
C THR A 39 -3.48 -5.52 20.80
N CYS A 40 -3.44 -4.71 19.75
CA CYS A 40 -4.59 -4.53 18.87
C CYS A 40 -4.73 -5.72 17.90
N ALA A 41 -5.97 -6.04 17.53
CA ALA A 41 -6.19 -6.88 16.36
C ALA A 41 -5.65 -6.16 15.12
N TYR A 42 -5.12 -6.93 14.17
CA TYR A 42 -4.66 -6.38 12.90
C TYR A 42 -5.85 -5.77 12.15
N ILE A 43 -5.71 -4.50 11.76
CA ILE A 43 -6.67 -3.76 10.95
C ILE A 43 -5.88 -2.91 9.95
N SER A 44 -6.33 -2.89 8.70
CA SER A 44 -5.71 -2.07 7.66
C SER A 44 -6.40 -0.71 7.61
N CYS A 45 -5.68 0.34 8.01
CA CYS A 45 -6.17 1.71 7.87
C CYS A 45 -5.88 2.21 6.45
N LEU A 46 -6.93 2.40 5.65
CA LEU A 46 -6.85 2.78 4.24
C LEU A 46 -6.69 4.29 4.06
N ASN A 47 -6.47 4.73 2.82
CA ASN A 47 -6.43 6.14 2.43
C ASN A 47 -5.46 6.99 3.28
N GLY A 48 -4.30 6.41 3.64
CA GLY A 48 -3.27 7.07 4.46
C GLY A 48 -3.62 7.21 5.95
N GLY A 49 -4.71 6.58 6.41
CA GLY A 49 -5.00 6.46 7.83
C GLY A 49 -3.96 5.62 8.58
N TYR A 50 -3.92 5.75 9.90
CA TYR A 50 -3.01 4.99 10.76
C TYR A 50 -3.71 4.44 11.99
N LEU A 51 -3.20 3.33 12.54
CA LEU A 51 -3.76 2.72 13.74
C LEU A 51 -3.32 3.49 15.00
N ASP A 52 -4.26 3.97 15.80
CA ASP A 52 -3.97 4.42 17.16
C ASP A 52 -3.82 3.21 18.10
N PRO A 53 -2.63 2.95 18.67
CA PRO A 53 -2.39 1.78 19.52
C PRO A 53 -3.12 1.84 20.86
N LEU A 54 -3.58 3.01 21.32
CA LEU A 54 -4.33 3.14 22.57
C LEU A 54 -5.80 2.75 22.38
N SER A 55 -6.46 3.34 21.39
CA SER A 55 -7.86 3.04 21.11
C SER A 55 -8.07 1.76 20.30
N CYS A 56 -7.03 1.29 19.58
CA CYS A 56 -7.11 0.23 18.55
C CYS A 56 -8.11 0.55 17.44
N LYS A 57 -8.17 1.82 17.03
CA LYS A 57 -9.01 2.30 15.93
C LYS A 57 -8.15 3.04 14.91
N CYS A 58 -8.57 3.01 13.65
CA CYS A 58 -7.94 3.84 12.64
C CYS A 58 -8.26 5.31 12.89
N VAL A 59 -7.22 6.13 12.86
CA VAL A 59 -7.30 7.58 12.74
C VAL A 59 -7.25 7.91 11.25
N CYS A 60 -8.34 8.46 10.73
CA CYS A 60 -8.49 8.76 9.32
C CYS A 60 -7.97 10.15 8.97
N LEU A 61 -7.40 10.29 7.77
CA LEU A 61 -7.07 11.59 7.21
C LEU A 61 -8.36 12.40 6.93
N PRO A 62 -8.26 13.74 6.86
CA PRO A 62 -9.42 14.60 6.56
C PRO A 62 -10.17 14.14 5.31
N GLY A 63 -11.50 14.13 5.39
CA GLY A 63 -12.36 13.65 4.30
C GLY A 63 -12.66 12.16 4.34
N PHE A 64 -11.96 11.37 5.16
CA PHE A 64 -12.19 9.93 5.29
C PHE A 64 -12.82 9.55 6.64
N THR A 65 -13.61 8.48 6.63
CA THR A 65 -14.27 7.95 7.83
C THR A 65 -14.47 6.44 7.74
N GLY A 66 -15.04 5.85 8.79
CA GLY A 66 -15.25 4.41 8.93
C GLY A 66 -14.15 3.73 9.75
N GLN A 67 -14.34 2.44 10.05
CA GLN A 67 -13.43 1.66 10.89
C GLN A 67 -12.05 1.47 10.24
N GLU A 68 -12.02 1.36 8.91
CA GLU A 68 -10.81 1.19 8.09
C GLU A 68 -10.49 2.44 7.27
N CYS A 69 -11.15 3.57 7.54
CA CYS A 69 -11.03 4.81 6.74
C CYS A 69 -11.45 4.67 5.26
N SER A 70 -12.29 3.69 4.93
CA SER A 70 -12.70 3.32 3.57
C SER A 70 -13.86 4.15 3.00
N THR A 71 -14.29 5.20 3.69
CA THR A 71 -15.45 6.01 3.29
C THR A 71 -15.03 7.44 3.09
N LEU A 72 -15.22 7.96 1.88
CA LEU A 72 -15.00 9.36 1.53
C LEU A 72 -16.26 10.17 1.86
N VAL A 73 -16.10 11.32 2.51
CA VAL A 73 -17.17 12.28 2.81
C VAL A 73 -17.00 13.49 1.89
N CYS A 74 -17.89 13.59 0.90
CA CYS A 74 -17.76 14.56 -0.21
C CYS A 74 -17.82 16.03 0.23
N SER A 75 -18.53 16.31 1.32
CA SER A 75 -18.60 17.65 1.93
C SER A 75 -17.36 18.04 2.74
N SER A 76 -16.49 17.08 3.03
CA SER A 76 -15.35 17.25 3.94
C SER A 76 -14.00 17.21 3.25
N ILE A 77 -13.98 17.05 1.92
CA ILE A 77 -12.77 17.12 1.09
C ILE A 77 -12.66 18.47 0.37
N SER A 78 -11.41 18.88 0.16
CA SER A 78 -11.07 20.03 -0.67
C SER A 78 -11.57 19.84 -2.10
N ASP A 79 -11.78 20.95 -2.79
CA ASP A 79 -12.01 20.92 -4.23
C ASP A 79 -10.76 20.41 -4.96
N ASP A 80 -10.98 19.77 -6.10
CA ASP A 80 -9.89 19.28 -6.93
C ASP A 80 -9.11 20.44 -7.58
N PRO A 81 -7.85 20.23 -7.99
CA PRO A 81 -7.11 21.18 -8.80
C PRO A 81 -7.84 21.55 -10.11
N ASP A 82 -7.61 22.77 -10.61
CA ASP A 82 -8.27 23.26 -11.83
C ASP A 82 -8.00 22.37 -13.05
N GLU A 83 -6.83 21.70 -13.11
CA GLU A 83 -6.50 20.76 -14.19
C GLU A 83 -7.49 19.59 -14.27
N CYS A 84 -8.09 19.20 -13.15
CA CYS A 84 -9.10 18.14 -13.10
C CYS A 84 -10.38 18.51 -13.86
N ARG A 85 -10.65 19.80 -14.10
CA ARG A 85 -11.88 20.22 -14.78
C ARG A 85 -11.90 19.80 -16.25
N ASP A 86 -10.78 19.99 -16.93
CA ASP A 86 -10.68 19.90 -18.40
C ASP A 86 -10.20 18.53 -18.90
N LEU A 87 -9.64 17.72 -17.99
CA LEU A 87 -9.38 16.29 -18.21
C LEU A 87 -10.72 15.55 -18.36
N GLY A 88 -10.94 14.81 -19.46
CA GLY A 88 -12.20 14.11 -19.76
C GLY A 88 -12.57 12.99 -18.77
N ASP A 89 -12.95 11.80 -19.26
CA ASP A 89 -13.13 10.62 -18.41
C ASP A 89 -11.76 10.06 -18.00
N ILE A 90 -11.16 10.66 -16.98
CA ILE A 90 -9.85 10.26 -16.40
C ILE A 90 -9.98 9.32 -15.20
N CYS A 91 -11.19 9.04 -14.77
CA CYS A 91 -11.46 8.37 -13.50
C CYS A 91 -11.20 6.85 -13.51
N ASP A 92 -10.82 6.31 -14.67
CA ASP A 92 -10.34 4.94 -14.82
C ASP A 92 -8.85 4.80 -14.45
N ASP A 93 -8.09 5.89 -14.53
CA ASP A 93 -6.69 5.90 -14.10
C ASP A 93 -6.62 6.08 -12.56
N PRO A 94 -5.95 5.18 -11.83
CA PRO A 94 -5.93 5.19 -10.37
C PRO A 94 -5.18 6.40 -9.78
N ASP A 95 -4.13 6.88 -10.47
CA ASP A 95 -3.33 8.01 -10.01
C ASP A 95 -4.12 9.32 -10.23
N LEU A 96 -4.75 9.46 -11.39
CA LEU A 96 -5.61 10.60 -11.70
C LEU A 96 -6.89 10.59 -10.86
N LYS A 97 -7.43 9.42 -10.51
CA LYS A 97 -8.56 9.29 -9.59
C LYS A 97 -8.23 9.78 -8.18
N LEU A 98 -6.99 9.60 -7.72
CA LEU A 98 -6.53 10.13 -6.44
C LEU A 98 -6.25 11.64 -6.51
N PHE A 99 -5.69 12.11 -7.63
CA PHE A 99 -5.43 13.53 -7.88
C PHE A 99 -6.74 14.34 -8.02
N CYS A 100 -7.73 13.78 -8.71
CA CYS A 100 -9.05 14.36 -8.96
C CYS A 100 -10.14 13.65 -8.14
N LEU A 101 -9.89 13.53 -6.84
CA LEU A 101 -10.68 12.72 -5.91
C LEU A 101 -12.17 13.10 -5.91
N LYS A 102 -12.49 14.39 -5.87
CA LYS A 102 -13.86 14.88 -5.75
C LYS A 102 -14.63 14.69 -7.07
N LYS A 103 -14.00 14.95 -8.21
CA LYS A 103 -14.57 14.72 -9.55
C LYS A 103 -14.86 13.25 -9.76
N CYS A 104 -13.88 12.40 -9.47
CA CYS A 104 -13.98 10.98 -9.77
C CYS A 104 -14.81 10.17 -8.76
N SER A 105 -15.06 10.70 -7.56
CA SER A 105 -15.78 9.97 -6.51
C SER A 105 -17.08 10.65 -6.07
N CYS A 106 -17.22 11.96 -6.24
CA CYS A 106 -18.34 12.73 -5.69
C CYS A 106 -19.22 13.43 -6.73
N SER A 107 -18.72 13.82 -7.91
CA SER A 107 -19.48 14.65 -8.87
C SER A 107 -20.82 14.05 -9.32
N ASN A 108 -20.94 12.72 -9.34
CA ASN A 108 -22.15 12.02 -9.73
C ASN A 108 -22.83 11.26 -8.57
N SER A 109 -22.38 11.45 -7.33
CA SER A 109 -22.94 10.76 -6.17
C SER A 109 -24.10 11.56 -5.58
N ILE A 110 -25.27 10.90 -5.45
CA ILE A 110 -26.39 11.41 -4.65
C ILE A 110 -26.08 11.29 -3.15
N SER A 111 -25.19 10.35 -2.79
CA SER A 111 -24.82 10.09 -1.41
C SER A 111 -23.73 11.07 -0.94
N PRO A 112 -23.88 11.67 0.26
CA PRO A 112 -22.88 12.57 0.84
C PRO A 112 -21.59 11.83 1.23
N SER A 113 -21.66 10.51 1.37
CA SER A 113 -20.52 9.64 1.58
C SER A 113 -20.52 8.48 0.58
N VAL A 114 -19.34 8.19 0.05
CA VAL A 114 -19.13 7.12 -0.93
C VAL A 114 -18.05 6.15 -0.44
N PRO A 115 -18.16 4.85 -0.74
CA PRO A 115 -17.06 3.93 -0.56
C PRO A 115 -15.86 4.42 -1.39
N PHE A 116 -14.71 4.55 -0.75
CA PHE A 116 -13.47 4.93 -1.42
C PHE A 116 -12.31 4.20 -0.77
N LYS A 117 -11.57 3.48 -1.60
CA LYS A 117 -10.43 2.69 -1.18
C LYS A 117 -9.28 2.96 -2.12
N THR A 118 -8.23 3.56 -1.59
CA THR A 118 -6.89 3.44 -2.14
C THR A 118 -6.14 2.45 -1.28
N CYS A 119 -5.28 1.69 -1.93
CA CYS A 119 -4.23 0.99 -1.21
C CYS A 119 -3.13 2.02 -0.93
N ALA A 120 -2.45 1.89 0.22
CA ALA A 120 -1.14 2.54 0.40
C ALA A 120 -0.26 2.25 -0.83
N PRO A 121 0.76 3.09 -1.14
CA PRO A 121 1.58 2.88 -2.34
C PRO A 121 2.27 1.51 -2.27
N LEU A 122 1.62 0.51 -2.86
CA LEU A 122 2.11 -0.84 -3.02
C LEU A 122 2.65 -0.86 -4.45
N SER A 123 3.97 -0.81 -4.57
CA SER A 123 4.64 -0.84 -5.87
C SER A 123 4.75 -2.29 -6.33
N CYS A 124 3.74 -2.76 -7.05
CA CYS A 124 3.80 -4.06 -7.70
C CYS A 124 4.90 -4.06 -8.77
N GLN A 125 5.86 -4.97 -8.64
CA GLN A 125 7.01 -5.11 -9.52
C GLN A 125 6.68 -6.02 -10.71
N ASN A 126 7.54 -5.99 -11.73
CA ASN A 126 7.51 -6.93 -12.85
C ASN A 126 6.13 -7.02 -13.55
N GLY A 127 5.50 -5.86 -13.76
CA GLY A 127 4.19 -5.77 -14.42
C GLY A 127 3.02 -6.34 -13.62
N GLY A 128 3.20 -6.65 -12.34
CA GLY A 128 2.10 -7.01 -11.45
C GLY A 128 1.08 -5.87 -11.33
N ASN A 129 -0.20 -6.22 -11.24
CA ASN A 129 -1.27 -5.25 -11.08
C ASN A 129 -1.75 -5.18 -9.63
N LEU A 130 -2.01 -3.99 -9.11
CA LEU A 130 -2.61 -3.83 -7.79
C LEU A 130 -4.10 -4.15 -7.84
N ASP A 131 -4.54 -5.19 -7.13
CA ASP A 131 -5.96 -5.41 -6.89
C ASP A 131 -6.45 -4.46 -5.80
N LEU A 132 -7.19 -3.42 -6.19
CA LEU A 132 -7.74 -2.40 -5.28
C LEU A 132 -8.74 -2.97 -4.26
N ASN A 133 -9.34 -4.15 -4.51
CA ASN A 133 -10.26 -4.78 -3.57
C ASN A 133 -9.51 -5.45 -2.42
N SER A 134 -8.48 -6.23 -2.72
CA SER A 134 -7.68 -6.94 -1.71
C SER A 134 -6.47 -6.13 -1.21
N CYS A 135 -6.12 -5.04 -1.89
CA CYS A 135 -4.86 -4.32 -1.72
C CYS A 135 -3.63 -5.22 -1.75
N LYS A 136 -3.59 -6.13 -2.73
CA LYS A 136 -2.47 -7.03 -2.97
C LYS A 136 -2.06 -6.96 -4.43
N CYS A 137 -0.79 -7.23 -4.69
CA CYS A 137 -0.33 -7.39 -6.06
C CYS A 137 -0.80 -8.72 -6.64
N VAL A 138 -1.37 -8.65 -7.82
CA VAL A 138 -1.65 -9.78 -8.70
C VAL A 138 -0.46 -9.91 -9.64
N CYS A 139 0.34 -10.94 -9.42
CA CYS A 139 1.57 -11.15 -10.18
C CYS A 139 1.31 -11.77 -11.54
N LEU A 140 2.08 -11.34 -12.54
CA LEU A 140 2.11 -12.01 -13.83
C LEU A 140 2.68 -13.43 -13.69
N PRO A 141 2.37 -14.35 -14.62
CA PRO A 141 2.91 -15.70 -14.61
C PRO A 141 4.44 -15.70 -14.52
N GLY A 142 4.99 -16.55 -13.66
CA GLY A 142 6.44 -16.60 -13.43
C GLY A 142 6.94 -15.63 -12.34
N PHE A 143 6.12 -14.70 -11.85
CA PHE A 143 6.44 -13.81 -10.74
C PHE A 143 5.64 -14.17 -9.47
N SER A 144 6.18 -13.82 -8.31
CA SER A 144 5.61 -14.11 -6.99
C SER A 144 6.16 -13.16 -5.91
N GLY A 145 5.63 -13.26 -4.69
CA GLY A 145 5.96 -12.33 -3.59
C GLY A 145 4.81 -11.38 -3.30
N GLU A 146 4.90 -10.62 -2.21
CA GLU A 146 3.87 -9.65 -1.81
C GLU A 146 3.76 -8.50 -2.83
N ASN A 147 4.90 -8.14 -3.42
CA ASN A 147 5.04 -7.08 -4.41
C ASN A 147 5.48 -7.61 -5.78
N CYS A 148 5.30 -8.91 -6.06
CA CYS A 148 5.73 -9.57 -7.30
C CYS A 148 7.24 -9.46 -7.61
N GLU A 149 8.07 -9.32 -6.58
CA GLU A 149 9.51 -9.12 -6.67
C GLU A 149 10.30 -10.40 -7.00
N SER A 150 9.70 -11.57 -6.76
CA SER A 150 10.37 -12.87 -6.89
C SER A 150 10.10 -13.52 -8.24
N ILE A 151 11.16 -13.94 -8.93
CA ILE A 151 11.12 -14.58 -10.25
C ILE A 151 11.22 -16.09 -10.10
N ASN A 152 10.38 -16.84 -10.83
CA ASN A 152 10.37 -18.30 -10.84
C ASN A 152 10.61 -18.86 -12.25
N CYS A 153 11.87 -19.07 -12.58
CA CYS A 153 12.33 -19.67 -13.85
C CYS A 153 12.09 -21.18 -13.97
N SER A 154 11.51 -21.82 -12.95
CA SER A 154 11.20 -23.26 -12.98
C SER A 154 9.76 -23.53 -13.44
N GLN A 155 8.92 -22.51 -13.59
CA GLN A 155 7.55 -22.67 -14.10
C GLN A 155 7.54 -23.03 -15.58
N ASN A 156 6.68 -23.95 -16.03
CA ASN A 156 6.61 -24.36 -17.43
C ASN A 156 5.86 -23.34 -18.33
N LEU A 157 6.25 -22.06 -18.22
CA LEU A 157 5.84 -20.98 -19.10
C LEU A 157 6.91 -20.85 -20.17
N GLU A 158 6.60 -21.22 -21.41
CA GLU A 158 7.47 -20.99 -22.56
C GLU A 158 7.19 -19.61 -23.13
N ASP A 159 8.26 -18.91 -23.51
CA ASP A 159 8.11 -17.64 -24.20
C ASP A 159 7.61 -17.87 -25.64
N PRO A 160 6.85 -16.91 -26.18
CA PRO A 160 6.59 -16.84 -27.62
C PRO A 160 7.89 -16.90 -28.44
N THR A 161 7.85 -17.55 -29.61
CA THR A 161 9.07 -17.78 -30.43
C THR A 161 9.79 -16.50 -30.83
N GLU A 162 9.05 -15.41 -31.02
CA GLU A 162 9.57 -14.08 -31.36
C GLU A 162 10.43 -13.45 -30.26
N CYS A 163 10.31 -13.91 -29.01
CA CYS A 163 11.11 -13.40 -27.91
C CYS A 163 12.61 -13.63 -28.10
N SER A 164 13.00 -14.64 -28.89
CA SER A 164 14.40 -14.88 -29.26
C SER A 164 15.05 -13.66 -29.90
N ASP A 165 14.30 -12.94 -30.75
CA ASP A 165 14.76 -11.75 -31.44
C ASP A 165 14.63 -10.49 -30.58
N LEU A 166 13.74 -10.52 -29.57
CA LEU A 166 13.48 -9.39 -28.67
C LEU A 166 14.45 -9.29 -27.49
N LYS A 167 15.32 -10.30 -27.29
CA LYS A 167 16.31 -10.33 -26.20
C LYS A 167 17.11 -9.03 -26.02
N PRO A 168 17.57 -8.32 -27.07
CA PRO A 168 18.31 -7.08 -26.89
C PRO A 168 17.53 -5.97 -26.18
N PHE A 169 16.20 -5.99 -26.24
CA PHE A 169 15.33 -4.92 -25.74
C PHE A 169 14.83 -5.15 -24.30
N CYS A 170 15.19 -6.29 -23.68
CA CYS A 170 14.74 -6.66 -22.33
C CYS A 170 15.03 -5.63 -21.23
N ASN A 171 16.02 -4.76 -21.42
CA ASN A 171 16.37 -3.72 -20.43
C ASN A 171 15.79 -2.34 -20.77
N ASP A 172 15.29 -2.16 -21.99
CA ASP A 172 14.83 -0.88 -22.50
C ASP A 172 13.31 -0.76 -22.43
N ASP A 173 12.61 -1.90 -22.39
CA ASP A 173 11.15 -1.98 -22.42
C ASP A 173 10.65 -2.99 -21.37
N ALA A 174 9.91 -2.47 -20.39
CA ALA A 174 9.35 -3.27 -19.31
C ALA A 174 8.25 -4.22 -19.82
N ASP A 175 7.51 -3.85 -20.86
CA ASP A 175 6.47 -4.71 -21.44
C ASP A 175 7.12 -5.89 -22.16
N ILE A 176 8.21 -5.67 -22.91
CA ILE A 176 9.01 -6.75 -23.49
C ILE A 176 9.58 -7.65 -22.39
N LYS A 177 10.13 -7.06 -21.32
CA LYS A 177 10.68 -7.82 -20.20
C LYS A 177 9.67 -8.73 -19.51
N ASN A 178 8.42 -8.29 -19.43
CA ASN A 178 7.32 -9.04 -18.81
C ASN A 178 6.68 -10.05 -19.79
N TYR A 179 6.57 -9.71 -21.08
CA TYR A 179 6.03 -10.57 -22.13
C TYR A 179 6.99 -11.72 -22.46
N CYS A 180 8.28 -11.42 -22.64
CA CYS A 180 9.35 -12.38 -22.87
C CYS A 180 10.01 -12.81 -21.56
N PHE A 181 9.18 -13.33 -20.65
CA PHE A 181 9.54 -13.63 -19.28
C PHE A 181 10.83 -14.45 -19.16
N ARG A 182 10.91 -15.62 -19.82
CA ARG A 182 12.09 -16.49 -19.69
C ARG A 182 13.31 -15.88 -20.36
N THR A 183 13.16 -15.36 -21.57
CA THR A 183 14.24 -14.82 -22.38
C THR A 183 14.91 -13.64 -21.70
N CYS A 184 14.12 -12.80 -21.02
CA CYS A 184 14.59 -11.61 -20.34
C CYS A 184 15.02 -11.84 -18.89
N ASN A 185 14.56 -12.90 -18.21
CA ASN A 185 14.74 -13.05 -16.76
C ASN A 185 15.39 -14.37 -16.28
N CYS A 186 15.72 -15.36 -17.14
CA CYS A 186 16.13 -16.71 -16.71
C CYS A 186 17.50 -17.27 -17.17
#